data_AF-A0A4P5NMA9-F1
#
_entry.id   AF-A0A4P5NMA9-F1
#
_cell.length_a   1.000
_cell.length_b   1.000
_cell.length_c   1.000
_cell.angle_alpha   90.00
_cell.angle_beta   90.00
_cell.angle_gamma   90.00
#
_symmetry.space_group_name_H-M   'P 1'
#
loop_
_entity.id
_entity.type
_entity.pdbx_description
1 polymer ?
#
loop_
_entity_poly.entity_id
_entity_poly.type
_entity_poly.pdbx_seq_one_letter_code
_entity_poly.pdbx_strand_id
1 'polypeptide(L)' 'MTLPDRFIDHNTQAAQYHEAGLDAPAIVATALSALGVPHSRQMA' A
#
# COMPACT_ATOMS: atom_id res chain seq x y z
N MET A 1 9.51 6.47 -15.11
CA MET A 1 8.73 5.49 -14.32
C MET A 1 7.54 6.23 -13.73
N THR A 2 6.34 5.98 -14.22
CA THR A 2 5.09 6.51 -13.66
C THR A 2 4.40 5.39 -12.90
N LEU A 3 4.63 5.34 -11.59
CA LEU A 3 3.69 4.75 -10.64
C LEU A 3 2.61 5.80 -10.38
N PRO A 4 1.32 5.44 -10.23
CA PRO A 4 0.73 4.10 -10.26
C PRO A 4 0.49 3.53 -11.67
N ASP A 5 0.31 2.21 -11.77
CA ASP A 5 0.04 1.43 -13.00
C ASP A 5 -1.41 1.59 -13.54
N ARG A 6 -2.24 2.31 -12.79
CA ARG A 6 -3.61 2.71 -13.13
C ARG A 6 -3.81 4.18 -12.77
N PHE A 7 -4.76 4.83 -13.44
CA PHE A 7 -5.22 6.14 -13.00
C PHE A 7 -5.97 6.05 -11.66
N ILE A 8 -5.81 7.07 -10.83
CA ILE A 8 -6.57 7.28 -9.59
C ILE A 8 -7.30 8.62 -9.70
N ASP A 9 -8.46 8.70 -9.05
CA ASP A 9 -9.23 9.95 -9.03
C ASP A 9 -8.54 11.02 -8.18
N HIS A 10 -8.80 12.28 -8.51
CA HIS A 10 -8.27 13.39 -7.72
C HIS A 10 -8.93 13.40 -6.32
N ASN A 11 -8.11 13.38 -5.28
CA ASN A 11 -8.57 13.36 -3.90
C ASN A 11 -7.52 14.02 -3.00
N THR A 12 -7.75 14.03 -1.69
CA THR A 12 -6.71 14.40 -0.72
C THR A 12 -5.47 13.52 -0.89
N GLN A 13 -4.29 14.10 -0.67
CA GLN A 13 -3.01 13.38 -0.83
C GLN A 13 -2.97 12.08 -0.03
N ALA A 14 -3.50 12.07 1.21
CA ALA A 14 -3.54 10.88 2.05
C ALA A 14 -4.41 9.77 1.44
N ALA A 15 -5.59 10.11 0.93
CA ALA A 15 -6.47 9.15 0.26
C ALA A 15 -5.81 8.58 -1.01
N GLN A 16 -5.12 9.43 -1.78
CA GLN A 16 -4.41 8.99 -2.98
C GLN A 16 -3.25 8.04 -2.68
N TYR A 17 -2.47 8.28 -1.62
CA TYR A 17 -1.42 7.34 -1.21
C TYR A 17 -1.99 6.01 -0.74
N HIS A 18 -3.06 6.04 0.05
CA HIS A 18 -3.75 4.83 0.48
C HIS A 18 -4.27 4.04 -0.73
N GLU A 19 -4.95 4.70 -1.67
CA GLU A 19 -5.45 4.06 -2.89
C GLU A 19 -4.34 3.49 -3.79
N ALA A 20 -3.19 4.17 -3.86
CA ALA A 20 -2.01 3.71 -4.59
C ALA A 20 -1.21 2.62 -3.85
N GLY A 21 -1.55 2.27 -2.61
CA GLY A 21 -0.79 1.33 -1.78
C GLY A 21 0.59 1.87 -1.38
N LEU A 22 0.74 3.19 -1.29
CA LEU A 22 1.99 3.88 -0.93
C LEU A 22 1.98 4.38 0.52
N ASP A 23 1.07 3.89 1.34
CA ASP A 23 1.01 4.17 2.77
C ASP A 23 1.83 3.16 3.60
N ALA A 24 2.05 3.49 4.87
CA ALA A 24 2.88 2.66 5.75
C ALA A 24 2.38 1.21 5.88
N PRO A 25 1.07 0.93 6.08
CA PRO A 25 0.56 -0.44 6.11
C PRO A 25 0.85 -1.24 4.84
N ALA A 26 0.61 -0.66 3.65
CA ALA A 26 0.84 -1.34 2.38
C ALA A 26 2.33 -1.60 2.10
N ILE A 27 3.19 -0.64 2.46
CA ILE A 27 4.65 -0.80 2.35
C ILE A 27 5.12 -1.95 3.24
N VAL A 28 4.68 -2.00 4.50
CA VAL A 28 5.04 -3.09 5.44
C VAL A 28 4.53 -4.43 4.94
N ALA A 29 3.28 -4.50 4.48
CA ALA A 29 2.71 -5.73 3.94
C ALA A 29 3.52 -6.23 2.72
N THR A 30 3.89 -5.33 1.81
CA THR A 30 4.71 -5.66 0.63
C THR A 30 6.10 -6.16 1.05
N ALA A 31 6.75 -5.48 1.99
CA ALA A 31 8.06 -5.88 2.48
C ALA A 31 8.03 -7.26 3.17
N LEU A 32 7.07 -7.51 4.05
CA LEU A 32 6.91 -8.80 4.72
C LEU A 32 6.59 -9.93 3.72
N SER A 33 5.72 -9.66 2.74
CA SER A 33 5.42 -10.61 1.67
C SER A 33 6.65 -10.93 0.84
N ALA A 34 7.48 -9.93 0.50
CA ALA A 34 8.72 -10.13 -0.25
C ALA A 34 9.76 -10.96 0.54
N LEU A 35 9.75 -10.85 1.87
CA LEU A 35 10.58 -11.66 2.77
C LEU A 35 10.01 -13.06 3.05
N GLY A 36 8.83 -13.39 2.52
CA GLY A 36 8.17 -14.68 2.78
C GLY A 36 7.58 -14.81 4.19
N VAL A 37 7.38 -13.69 4.90
CA VAL A 37 6.77 -13.68 6.24
C VAL A 37 5.25 -13.66 6.07
N PRO A 38 4.50 -14.67 6.58
CA PRO A 38 3.05 -14.65 6.53
C PRO A 38 2.53 -13.46 7.34
N HIS A 39 1.67 -12.64 6.73
CA HIS A 39 1.05 -11.50 7.38
C HIS A 39 0.02 -12.00 8.40
N SER A 40 0.47 -12.24 9.64
CA SER A 40 -0.40 -12.53 10.77
C SER A 40 -1.27 -11.31 11.03
N ARG A 41 -2.51 -11.35 10.54
CA ARG A 41 -3.52 -10.31 10.74
C ARG A 41 -3.80 -10.18 12.23
N GLN A 42 -3.12 -9.27 12.93
CA GLN A 42 -3.50 -8.89 14.28
C GLN A 42 -4.75 -8.02 14.16
N MET A 43 -5.91 -8.67 14.30
CA MET A 43 -7.19 -8.00 14.54
C MET A 43 -7.18 -7.48 15.98
N ALA A 44 -7.34 -6.18 16.15
CA ALA A 44 -7.79 -5.53 17.37
C ALA A 44 -8.89 -4.55 17.00
#